data_AF-A0A7C3GLX3-F1
#
_entry.id   AF-A0A7C3GLX3-F1
#
_cell.length_a   1.000
_cell.length_b   1.000
_cell.length_c   1.000
_cell.angle_alpha   90.00
_cell.angle_beta   90.00
_cell.angle_gamma   90.00
#
_symmetry.space_group_name_H-M   'P 1'
#
loop_
_entity.id
_entity.type
_entity.pdbx_description
1 polymer ?
#
loop_
_entity_poly.entity_id
_entity_poly.type
_entity_poly.pdbx_seq_one_letter_code
_entity_poly.pdbx_strand_id
1 'polypeptide(L)' 'MFNKHSIEIDWAGKPLKLETGGMARQADGAVLATYGETVLLATVCAARSAKP' A
#
# COMPACT_ATOMS: atom_id res chain seq x y z
N MET A 1 9.24 -12.10 -12.49
CA MET A 1 8.29 -10.98 -12.58
C MET A 1 7.60 -10.88 -11.23
N PHE A 2 7.52 -9.70 -10.60
CA PHE A 2 6.99 -9.58 -9.23
C PHE A 2 5.45 -9.57 -9.23
N ASN A 3 4.85 -10.26 -8.27
CA ASN A 3 3.38 -10.35 -8.15
C ASN A 3 2.87 -9.09 -7.46
N LYS A 4 2.25 -8.20 -8.24
CA LYS A 4 1.49 -7.07 -7.72
C LYS A 4 0.06 -7.54 -7.45
N HIS A 5 -0.48 -7.15 -6.30
CA HIS A 5 -1.89 -7.34 -6.01
C HIS A 5 -2.55 -5.97 -5.95
N SER A 6 -3.63 -5.78 -6.71
CA SER A 6 -4.36 -4.53 -6.79
C SER A 6 -5.85 -4.80 -6.63
N ILE A 7 -6.49 -4.01 -5.78
CA ILE A 7 -7.95 -3.94 -5.68
C ILE A 7 -8.39 -2.52 -5.98
N GLU A 8 -9.56 -2.39 -6.60
CA GLU A 8 -10.16 -1.10 -6.92
C GLU A 8 -11.64 -1.15 -6.53
N ILE A 9 -12.08 -0.10 -5.84
CA ILE A 9 -13.46 0.06 -5.39
C ILE A 9 -13.96 1.46 -5.76
N ASP A 10 -15.27 1.60 -5.99
CA ASP A 10 -15.90 2.91 -5.96
C ASP A 10 -16.07 3.33 -4.50
N TRP A 11 -15.46 4.47 -4.15
CA TRP A 11 -15.64 5.09 -2.86
C TRP A 11 -16.05 6.54 -3.04
N ALA A 12 -17.22 6.90 -2.52
CA ALA A 12 -17.78 8.25 -2.62
C ALA A 12 -17.81 8.81 -4.07
N GLY A 13 -18.07 7.95 -5.07
CA GLY A 13 -18.18 8.33 -6.47
C GLY A 13 -16.84 8.54 -7.18
N LYS A 14 -15.74 8.03 -6.61
CA LYS A 14 -14.41 8.06 -7.21
C LYS A 14 -13.71 6.71 -7.02
N PRO A 15 -12.85 6.30 -7.96
CA PRO A 15 -12.09 5.06 -7.83
C PRO A 15 -11.02 5.20 -6.74
N LEU A 16 -11.11 4.35 -5.72
CA LEU A 16 -10.04 4.11 -4.77
C LEU A 16 -9.32 2.81 -5.16
N LYS A 17 -8.04 2.93 -5.51
CA LYS A 17 -7.17 1.81 -5.86
C LYS A 17 -6.13 1.59 -4.77
N LEU A 18 -5.97 0.35 -4.33
CA LEU A 18 -4.95 -0.07 -3.37
C LEU A 18 -4.07 -1.15 -4.00
N GLU A 19 -2.77 -0.88 -4.16
CA GLU A 19 -1.79 -1.79 -4.75
C GLU A 19 -0.68 -2.16 -3.74
N THR A 20 -0.29 -3.43 -3.68
CA THR A 20 0.87 -3.91 -2.90
C THR A 20 1.77 -4.83 -3.73
N GLY A 21 3.00 -5.06 -3.26
CA GLY A 21 4.00 -5.91 -3.93
C GLY A 21 4.80 -5.23 -5.05
N GLY A 22 4.42 -4.01 -5.45
CA GLY A 22 5.10 -3.25 -6.51
C GLY A 22 6.36 -2.50 -6.07
N MET A 23 6.39 -1.95 -4.84
CA MET A 23 7.51 -1.14 -4.32
C MET A 23 7.61 -1.21 -2.79
N ALA A 24 8.68 -0.64 -2.22
CA ALA A 24 8.94 -0.59 -0.77
C ALA A 24 8.91 -1.97 -0.04
N ARG A 25 9.28 -3.04 -0.74
CA ARG A 25 9.20 -4.45 -0.29
C ARG A 25 10.13 -4.84 0.87
N GLN A 26 10.98 -3.92 1.30
CA GLN A 26 11.80 -4.12 2.50
C GLN A 26 11.02 -3.81 3.79
N ALA A 27 9.94 -3.03 3.69
CA ALA A 27 9.01 -2.82 4.80
C ALA A 27 8.22 -4.11 5.08
N ASP A 28 7.72 -4.27 6.30
CA ASP A 28 6.86 -5.41 6.67
C ASP A 28 5.52 -5.36 5.92
N GLY A 29 5.05 -4.15 5.60
CA GLY A 29 3.91 -3.91 4.70
C GLY A 29 4.06 -2.60 3.94
N ALA A 30 3.60 -2.59 2.68
CA ALA A 30 3.57 -1.39 1.84
C ALA A 30 2.33 -1.40 0.93
N VAL A 31 1.61 -0.28 0.89
CA VAL A 31 0.44 -0.09 0.02
C VAL A 31 0.54 1.26 -0.68
N LEU A 32 0.40 1.24 -2.00
CA LEU A 32 0.20 2.43 -2.82
C LEU A 32 -1.31 2.66 -2.95
N ALA A 33 -1.80 3.72 -2.33
CA ALA A 33 -3.19 4.14 -2.40
C ALA A 33 -3.33 5.28 -3.41
N THR A 34 -4.22 5.10 -4.39
CA THR A 34 -4.56 6.13 -5.37
C THR A 34 -6.04 6.43 -5.27
N TYR A 35 -6.39 7.70 -5.12
CA TYR A 35 -7.77 8.17 -5.09
C TYR A 35 -7.92 9.38 -6.00
N GLY A 36 -8.49 9.16 -7.19
CA GLY A 36 -8.43 10.13 -8.28
C GLY A 36 -6.98 10.45 -8.66
N GLU A 37 -6.59 11.72 -8.59
CA GLU A 37 -5.24 12.20 -8.93
C GLU A 37 -4.26 12.16 -7.75
N THR A 38 -4.74 11.91 -6.53
CA THR A 38 -3.88 11.88 -5.35
C THR A 38 -3.33 10.47 -5.12
N VAL A 39 -2.02 10.38 -4.92
CA VAL A 39 -1.31 9.11 -4.67
C VAL A 39 -0.55 9.20 -3.36
N LEU A 40 -0.70 8.20 -2.51
CA LEU A 40 -0.01 8.07 -1.23
C LEU A 40 0.63 6.69 -1.11
N LEU A 41 1.90 6.66 -0.69
CA LEU A 41 2.59 5.43 -0.32
C LEU A 41 2.60 5.31 1.20
N ALA A 42 1.91 4.30 1.73
CA ALA A 42 1.92 3.98 3.14
C ALA A 42 2.83 2.76 3.38
N THR A 43 3.79 2.88 4.29
CA THR A 43 4.68 1.79 4.70
C THR A 43 4.57 1.58 6.21
N VAL A 44 4.68 0.31 6.61
CA VAL A 44 4.71 -0.09 8.02
C VAL A 44 5.95 -0.92 8.25
N CYS A 45 6.72 -0.55 9.29
CA CYS A 45 7.85 -1.31 9.79
C CYS A 45 7.69 -1.48 11.30
N ALA A 46 7.66 -2.73 11.76
CA ALA A 46 7.59 -3.08 13.17
C ALA A 46 8.94 -3.63 13.64
N ALA A 47 9.37 -3.23 14.84
CA ALA A 47 10.51 -3.87 15.47
C ALA A 47 10.16 -5.32 15.78
N ARG A 48 11.05 -6.26 15.44
CA ARG A 48 10.85 -7.70 15.74
C ARG A 48 10.95 -8.02 17.23
N SER A 49 11.45 -7.09 18.03
CA SER A 49 11.57 -7.18 19.49
C SER A 49 11.15 -5.86 20.15
N ALA A 50 10.59 -5.95 21.36
CA ALA A 50 10.22 -4.79 22.17
C ALA A 50 11.46 -4.08 22.72
N LYS A 51 11.33 -2.80 23.08
CA LYS A 51 12.35 -2.10 23.86
C LYS A 51 12.39 -2.69 25.29
N PRO A 52 13.60 -2.89 25.86
CA PRO A 52 13.74 -3.28 27.26
C PRO A 52 13.02 -2.33 28.21
#